data_AF-A0A9D1SBI6-F1
#
_entry.id   AF-A0A9D1SBI6-F1
#
_cell.length_a   1.000
_cell.length_b   1.000
_cell.length_c   1.000
_cell.angle_alpha   90.00
_cell.angle_beta   90.00
_cell.angle_gamma   90.00
#
_symmetry.space_group_name_H-M   'P 1'
#
loop_
_entity.id
_entity.type
_entity.pdbx_description
1 polymer ?
#
loop_
_entity_poly.entity_id
_entity_poly.type
_entity_poly.pdbx_seq_one_letter_code
_entity_poly.pdbx_strand_id
1 'polypeptide(L)'
;VCDPKFQYDSSNCTGDKVLTGNSCGGKYEQCKDYNDPNYVFTCDDEDYINNNLNKFSSAPYLYSDGTVSTQILSGKKPIGIVVDAEQRLAVALKRNQTAWFGTKEYAAWKNLDSQGKGYGDIAEEYFRYADIPALAKCLPYSYQGGDKCDPDGYENTKKLIEFAESNGIELPAVDYVKNYSPDNVSVPAAWFAKGKWFLPSLNQMYLIFDPKNILADYVARRRIGNTKVAYYTSLCSQTYWTSNRTGSTISWFVGSNTGNYWGYYKSISTVAALPMIKY
;
A
#
# COMPACT_ATOMS: atom_id res chain seq x y z
N VAL A 1 -2.44 -24.59 34.72
CA VAL A 1 -3.36 -25.33 33.82
C VAL A 1 -3.72 -24.38 32.69
N CYS A 2 -3.57 -24.80 31.43
CA CYS A 2 -3.89 -23.94 30.29
C CYS A 2 -5.40 -23.81 30.11
N ASP A 3 -5.85 -22.66 29.63
CA ASP A 3 -7.25 -22.46 29.22
C ASP A 3 -7.65 -23.50 28.14
N PRO A 4 -8.88 -24.04 28.14
CA PRO A 4 -9.34 -25.01 27.15
C PRO A 4 -9.13 -24.60 25.70
N LYS A 5 -9.04 -23.30 25.40
CA LYS A 5 -8.71 -22.82 24.05
C LYS A 5 -7.35 -23.32 23.56
N PHE A 6 -6.38 -23.57 24.45
CA PHE A 6 -5.04 -24.10 24.11
C PHE A 6 -5.06 -25.62 23.97
N GLN A 7 -5.46 -26.09 22.79
CA GLN A 7 -5.70 -27.51 22.51
C GLN A 7 -4.73 -28.14 21.50
N TYR A 8 -4.04 -27.34 20.69
CA TYR A 8 -3.16 -27.86 19.64
C TYR A 8 -1.73 -27.96 20.15
N ASP A 9 -1.13 -29.15 20.15
CA ASP A 9 0.31 -29.26 20.36
C ASP A 9 1.07 -29.00 19.04
N SER A 10 2.39 -28.84 19.13
CA SER A 10 3.26 -28.62 17.97
C SER A 10 3.24 -29.74 16.92
N SER A 11 2.67 -30.89 17.26
CA SER A 11 2.53 -32.05 16.39
C SER A 11 1.12 -32.26 15.82
N ASN A 12 0.08 -31.61 16.36
CA ASN A 12 -1.33 -31.86 16.03
C ASN A 12 -1.85 -31.03 14.83
N CYS A 13 -1.04 -30.15 14.26
CA CYS A 13 -1.37 -29.49 13.00
C CYS A 13 -1.01 -30.42 11.83
N THR A 14 -2.02 -31.11 11.30
CA THR A 14 -1.86 -31.94 10.10
C THR A 14 -1.61 -31.05 8.87
N GLY A 15 -0.65 -31.42 8.01
CA GLY A 15 -0.31 -30.65 6.79
C GLY A 15 0.70 -29.52 6.98
N ASP A 16 1.89 -29.84 7.50
CA ASP A 16 3.12 -29.00 7.52
C ASP A 16 3.44 -28.18 8.79
N LYS A 17 2.85 -28.50 9.95
CA LYS A 17 3.38 -28.12 11.29
C LYS A 17 3.70 -26.63 11.49
N VAL A 18 2.81 -25.71 11.14
CA VAL A 18 2.94 -24.30 11.57
C VAL A 18 1.89 -23.99 12.63
N LEU A 19 2.36 -23.70 13.84
CA LEU A 19 1.55 -23.29 14.98
C LEU A 19 1.36 -21.78 14.95
N THR A 20 0.20 -21.30 15.38
CA THR A 20 -0.07 -19.86 15.50
C THR A 20 -0.84 -19.57 16.78
N GLY A 21 -0.80 -18.31 17.21
CA GLY A 21 -1.49 -17.84 18.41
C GLY A 21 -0.67 -17.99 19.70
N ASN A 22 -1.28 -17.65 20.82
CA ASN A 22 -0.62 -17.71 22.11
C ASN A 22 -0.23 -19.16 22.43
N SER A 23 0.87 -19.33 23.15
CA SER A 23 1.28 -20.63 23.68
C SER A 23 1.07 -20.70 25.18
N CYS A 24 0.62 -21.86 25.66
CA CYS A 24 0.60 -22.22 27.06
C CYS A 24 1.14 -23.64 27.20
N GLY A 25 2.30 -23.79 27.82
CA GLY A 25 2.90 -25.12 28.07
C GLY A 25 3.10 -25.95 26.79
N GLY A 26 3.46 -25.33 25.67
CA GLY A 26 3.67 -26.02 24.38
C GLY A 26 2.39 -26.37 23.62
N LYS A 27 1.21 -25.99 24.15
CA LYS A 27 -0.07 -26.01 23.43
C LYS A 27 -0.41 -24.62 22.94
N TYR A 28 -1.10 -24.57 21.82
CA TYR A 28 -1.46 -23.36 21.08
C TYR A 28 -2.98 -23.29 20.95
N GLU A 29 -3.48 -22.06 20.91
CA GLU A 29 -4.93 -21.85 20.77
C GLU A 29 -5.45 -22.13 19.35
N GLN A 30 -4.58 -22.10 18.33
CA GLN A 30 -4.95 -22.33 16.93
C GLN A 30 -3.84 -23.05 16.12
N CYS A 31 -4.22 -23.91 15.19
CA CYS A 31 -3.35 -24.38 14.11
C CYS A 31 -3.48 -23.46 12.90
N LYS A 32 -2.40 -23.28 12.13
CA LYS A 32 -2.46 -22.52 10.89
C LYS A 32 -2.84 -23.42 9.72
N ASP A 33 -4.02 -23.20 9.14
CA ASP A 33 -4.43 -23.84 7.89
C ASP A 33 -4.26 -22.84 6.73
N TYR A 34 -3.22 -23.06 5.92
CA TYR A 34 -2.94 -22.23 4.74
C TYR A 34 -3.92 -22.48 3.58
N ASN A 35 -4.80 -23.48 3.68
CA ASN A 35 -5.88 -23.71 2.73
C ASN A 35 -7.21 -23.05 3.16
N ASP A 36 -7.27 -22.42 4.34
CA ASP A 36 -8.46 -21.69 4.77
C ASP A 36 -8.72 -20.50 3.81
N PRO A 37 -9.92 -20.38 3.21
CA PRO A 37 -10.28 -19.23 2.38
C PRO A 37 -10.27 -17.88 3.13
N ASN A 38 -10.26 -17.91 4.47
CA ASN A 38 -10.14 -16.76 5.36
C ASN A 38 -8.73 -16.59 5.92
N TYR A 39 -7.75 -17.35 5.42
CA TYR A 39 -6.36 -17.22 5.82
C TYR A 39 -5.90 -15.77 5.65
N VAL A 40 -5.36 -15.20 6.73
CA VAL A 40 -4.73 -13.89 6.73
C VAL A 40 -3.23 -14.10 6.80
N PHE A 41 -2.53 -13.63 5.76
CA PHE A 41 -1.08 -13.64 5.73
C PHE A 41 -0.51 -12.76 6.84
N THR A 42 0.38 -13.33 7.67
CA THR A 42 1.12 -12.60 8.71
C THR A 42 2.62 -12.70 8.49
N CYS A 43 3.38 -11.90 9.23
CA CYS A 43 4.83 -11.76 9.02
C CYS A 43 5.59 -12.99 9.48
N ASP A 44 5.01 -13.70 10.43
CA ASP A 44 5.50 -14.98 10.93
C ASP A 44 5.42 -16.08 9.84
N ASP A 45 4.69 -15.84 8.74
CA ASP A 45 4.52 -16.80 7.65
C ASP A 45 5.54 -16.66 6.53
N GLU A 46 6.32 -15.58 6.53
CA GLU A 46 7.22 -15.26 5.42
C GLU A 46 8.15 -16.43 5.09
N ASP A 47 8.78 -17.04 6.10
CA ASP A 47 9.70 -18.15 5.90
C ASP A 47 9.01 -19.40 5.35
N TYR A 48 7.81 -19.73 5.85
CA TYR A 48 7.05 -20.87 5.33
C TYR A 48 6.66 -20.65 3.88
N ILE A 49 6.11 -19.48 3.55
CA ILE A 49 5.66 -19.17 2.18
C ILE A 49 6.85 -19.11 1.23
N ASN A 50 7.98 -18.53 1.63
CA ASN A 50 9.19 -18.48 0.81
C ASN A 50 9.72 -19.89 0.46
N ASN A 51 9.66 -20.82 1.42
CA ASN A 51 10.08 -22.20 1.20
C ASN A 51 9.04 -23.05 0.44
N ASN A 52 7.80 -22.57 0.29
CA ASN A 52 6.68 -23.29 -0.31
C ASN A 52 5.96 -22.47 -1.39
N LEU A 53 6.65 -21.56 -2.09
CA LEU A 53 6.04 -20.63 -3.06
C LEU A 53 5.21 -21.33 -4.15
N ASN A 54 5.54 -22.57 -4.49
CA ASN A 54 4.83 -23.38 -5.48
C ASN A 54 3.45 -23.87 -5.01
N LYS A 55 3.17 -23.88 -3.69
CA LYS A 55 1.85 -24.26 -3.13
C LYS A 55 0.83 -23.14 -3.24
N PHE A 56 1.27 -21.90 -3.39
CA PHE A 56 0.40 -20.74 -3.35
C PHE A 56 0.07 -20.18 -4.73
N SER A 57 -1.15 -19.65 -4.85
CA SER A 57 -1.55 -18.90 -6.04
C SER A 57 -0.82 -17.56 -6.11
N SER A 58 -0.43 -17.18 -7.32
CA SER A 58 0.17 -15.87 -7.60
C SER A 58 -0.89 -14.93 -8.14
N ALA A 59 -0.79 -13.66 -7.77
CA ALA A 59 -1.52 -12.61 -8.47
C ALA A 59 -1.04 -12.54 -9.94
N PRO A 60 -1.91 -12.15 -10.88
CA PRO A 60 -1.49 -12.01 -12.28
C PRO A 60 -0.47 -10.89 -12.45
N TYR A 61 0.56 -11.15 -13.24
CA TYR A 61 1.49 -10.14 -13.73
C TYR A 61 0.88 -9.38 -14.89
N LEU A 62 0.99 -8.05 -14.86
CA LEU A 62 0.78 -7.18 -16.01
C LEU A 62 2.11 -6.99 -16.73
N TYR A 63 2.17 -7.27 -18.04
CA TYR A 63 3.36 -7.13 -18.87
C TYR A 63 3.33 -5.85 -19.71
N SER A 64 4.51 -5.40 -20.14
CA SER A 64 4.67 -4.16 -20.92
C SER A 64 3.95 -4.17 -22.28
N ASP A 65 3.61 -5.35 -22.81
CA ASP A 65 2.83 -5.51 -24.04
C ASP A 65 1.31 -5.61 -23.80
N GLY A 66 0.86 -5.40 -22.56
CA GLY A 66 -0.55 -5.51 -22.15
C GLY A 66 -1.01 -6.92 -21.81
N THR A 67 -0.14 -7.94 -21.92
CA THR A 67 -0.48 -9.30 -21.50
C THR A 67 -0.71 -9.35 -19.99
N VAL A 68 -1.68 -10.16 -19.56
CA VAL A 68 -1.89 -10.52 -18.15
C VAL A 68 -1.72 -12.03 -17.99
N SER A 69 -0.92 -12.48 -17.02
CA SER A 69 -0.71 -13.91 -16.76
C SER A 69 -0.29 -14.18 -15.32
N THR A 70 -0.75 -15.28 -14.73
CA THR A 70 -0.28 -15.78 -13.42
C THR A 70 1.07 -16.50 -13.52
N GLN A 71 1.57 -16.72 -14.73
CA GLN A 71 2.87 -17.35 -15.00
C GLN A 71 3.91 -16.30 -15.39
N ILE A 72 5.18 -16.57 -15.05
CA ILE A 72 6.32 -15.80 -15.56
C ILE A 72 6.58 -16.22 -17.00
N LEU A 73 6.38 -15.29 -17.93
CA LEU A 73 6.52 -15.51 -19.36
C LEU A 73 7.92 -15.11 -19.81
N SER A 74 8.68 -16.09 -20.32
CA SER A 74 10.03 -15.84 -20.84
C SER A 74 10.02 -14.79 -21.94
N GLY A 75 11.00 -13.88 -21.91
CA GLY A 75 11.14 -12.80 -22.88
C GLY A 75 10.16 -11.63 -22.69
N LYS A 76 9.17 -11.73 -21.79
CA LYS A 76 8.26 -10.63 -21.48
C LYS A 76 8.71 -9.87 -20.24
N LYS A 77 8.35 -8.58 -20.19
CA LYS A 77 8.74 -7.65 -19.11
C LYS A 77 7.54 -7.36 -18.21
N PRO A 78 7.44 -7.95 -17.00
CA PRO A 78 6.38 -7.61 -16.07
C PRO A 78 6.58 -6.17 -15.59
N ILE A 79 5.52 -5.38 -15.52
CA ILE A 79 5.55 -3.97 -15.09
C ILE A 79 4.68 -3.71 -13.86
N GLY A 80 3.78 -4.63 -13.53
CA GLY A 80 2.95 -4.54 -12.34
C GLY A 80 2.30 -5.87 -11.96
N ILE A 81 1.62 -5.86 -10.82
CA ILE A 81 0.78 -6.95 -10.31
C ILE A 81 -0.67 -6.50 -10.37
N VAL A 82 -1.53 -7.29 -11.01
CA VAL A 82 -2.97 -7.01 -11.11
C VAL A 82 -3.63 -7.27 -9.76
N VAL A 83 -4.36 -6.28 -9.26
CA VAL A 83 -5.11 -6.36 -8.00
C VAL A 83 -6.63 -6.37 -8.21
N ASP A 84 -7.08 -5.91 -9.38
CA ASP A 84 -8.48 -6.00 -9.81
C ASP A 84 -8.53 -6.08 -11.35
N ALA A 85 -8.96 -7.22 -11.87
CA ALA A 85 -9.02 -7.46 -13.31
C ALA A 85 -10.25 -6.79 -13.98
N GLU A 86 -11.34 -6.60 -13.24
CA GLU A 86 -12.58 -6.00 -13.75
C GLU A 86 -12.41 -4.49 -13.94
N GLN A 87 -11.79 -3.85 -12.95
CA GLN A 87 -11.44 -2.43 -12.99
C GLN A 87 -10.14 -2.16 -13.77
N ARG A 88 -9.43 -3.23 -14.18
CA ARG A 88 -8.14 -3.20 -14.86
C ARG A 88 -7.10 -2.38 -14.09
N LEU A 89 -6.96 -2.69 -12.80
CA LEU A 89 -6.03 -2.03 -11.89
C LEU A 89 -4.83 -2.93 -11.58
N ALA A 90 -3.64 -2.36 -11.71
CA ALA A 90 -2.40 -3.01 -11.32
C ALA A 90 -1.50 -2.07 -10.52
N VAL A 91 -0.72 -2.65 -9.61
CA VAL A 91 0.26 -1.93 -8.80
C VAL A 91 1.66 -2.16 -9.34
N ALA A 92 2.51 -1.14 -9.25
CA ALA A 92 3.88 -1.21 -9.70
C ALA A 92 4.69 -2.29 -8.96
N LEU A 93 5.72 -2.80 -9.64
CA LEU A 93 6.69 -3.73 -9.02
C LEU A 93 7.61 -3.02 -8.00
N LYS A 94 7.73 -1.69 -8.10
CA LYS A 94 8.55 -0.86 -7.20
C LYS A 94 7.70 0.22 -6.54
N ARG A 95 8.14 0.60 -5.34
CA ARG A 95 7.64 1.71 -4.53
C ARG A 95 8.82 2.54 -4.07
N ASN A 96 8.56 3.72 -3.53
CA ASN A 96 9.59 4.51 -2.85
C ASN A 96 9.07 5.07 -1.52
N GLN A 97 9.97 5.23 -0.55
CA GLN A 97 9.68 5.96 0.68
C GLN A 97 9.73 7.45 0.39
N THR A 98 8.62 8.14 0.63
CA THR A 98 8.45 9.54 0.26
C THR A 98 7.79 10.29 1.39
N ALA A 99 8.17 11.56 1.58
CA ALA A 99 7.37 12.48 2.37
C ALA A 99 6.14 12.90 1.56
N TRP A 100 5.08 13.32 2.25
CA TRP A 100 3.95 13.95 1.56
C TRP A 100 4.32 15.33 1.02
N PHE A 101 5.09 16.10 1.81
CA PHE A 101 5.52 17.45 1.48
C PHE A 101 7.03 17.54 1.28
N GLY A 102 7.44 18.49 0.43
CA GLY A 102 8.83 18.85 0.22
C GLY A 102 9.48 19.54 1.43
N THR A 103 10.77 19.82 1.31
CA THR A 103 11.59 20.36 2.40
C THR A 103 11.12 21.75 2.83
N LYS A 104 10.68 22.58 1.88
CA LYS A 104 10.20 23.94 2.13
C LYS A 104 8.94 23.93 2.98
N GLU A 105 7.95 23.14 2.59
CA GLU A 105 6.68 23.01 3.29
C GLU A 105 6.88 22.36 4.67
N TYR A 106 7.77 21.38 4.77
CA TYR A 106 8.16 20.78 6.05
C TYR A 106 8.80 21.80 7.01
N ALA A 107 9.71 22.64 6.52
CA ALA A 107 10.35 23.67 7.33
C ALA A 107 9.33 24.72 7.82
N ALA A 108 8.39 25.13 6.97
CA ALA A 108 7.31 26.03 7.34
C ALA A 108 6.44 25.43 8.46
N TRP A 109 6.08 24.15 8.35
CA TRP A 109 5.37 23.43 9.40
C TRP A 109 6.13 23.38 10.72
N LYS A 110 7.41 22.99 10.69
CA LYS A 110 8.23 22.82 11.90
C LYS A 110 8.41 24.14 12.66
N ASN A 111 8.52 25.25 11.94
CA ASN A 111 8.59 26.57 12.55
C ASN A 111 7.30 26.92 13.31
N LEU A 112 6.13 26.58 12.77
CA LEU A 112 4.84 26.80 13.45
C LEU A 112 4.68 25.92 14.69
N ASP A 113 5.06 24.65 14.60
CA ASP A 113 5.02 23.70 15.72
C ASP A 113 5.90 24.15 16.90
N SER A 114 7.12 24.64 16.60
CA SER A 114 8.08 25.11 17.60
C SER A 114 7.62 26.34 18.40
N GLN A 115 6.60 27.06 17.92
CA GLN A 115 6.06 28.26 18.60
C GLN A 115 5.03 27.92 19.68
N GLY A 116 4.69 26.64 19.89
CA GLY A 116 3.71 26.23 20.90
C GLY A 116 2.30 26.79 20.67
N LYS A 117 2.01 27.26 19.44
CA LYS A 117 0.68 27.72 19.02
C LYS A 117 -0.31 26.56 19.14
N GLY A 118 -1.50 26.82 19.66
CA GLY A 118 -2.54 25.80 19.79
C GLY A 118 -2.97 25.24 18.43
N TYR A 119 -3.54 24.03 18.43
CA TYR A 119 -3.99 23.32 17.22
C TYR A 119 -4.89 24.17 16.30
N GLY A 120 -5.68 25.08 16.86
CA GLY A 120 -6.56 25.99 16.13
C GLY A 120 -5.85 27.15 15.43
N ASP A 121 -4.65 27.54 15.88
CA ASP A 121 -3.92 28.71 15.37
C ASP A 121 -2.90 28.32 14.29
N ILE A 122 -2.25 27.15 14.42
CA ILE A 122 -1.38 26.56 13.37
C ILE A 122 -2.20 26.22 12.13
N ALA A 123 -3.43 25.81 12.37
CA ALA A 123 -4.45 25.48 11.41
C ALA A 123 -4.61 26.59 10.34
N GLU A 124 -5.04 27.79 10.70
CA GLU A 124 -5.43 28.83 9.72
C GLU A 124 -4.26 29.30 8.82
N GLU A 125 -3.04 29.41 9.36
CA GLU A 125 -1.84 29.87 8.63
C GLU A 125 -1.23 28.77 7.75
N TYR A 126 -1.28 27.51 8.19
CA TYR A 126 -0.78 26.34 7.44
C TYR A 126 -1.79 25.78 6.43
N PHE A 127 -3.09 26.03 6.61
CA PHE A 127 -4.15 25.50 5.74
C PHE A 127 -4.05 25.97 4.30
N ARG A 128 -3.44 27.14 4.03
CA ARG A 128 -3.19 27.56 2.64
C ARG A 128 -2.27 26.61 1.87
N TYR A 129 -1.34 25.93 2.53
CA TYR A 129 -0.40 24.99 1.89
C TYR A 129 -0.91 23.55 1.91
N ALA A 130 -1.83 23.25 2.83
CA ALA A 130 -2.24 21.89 3.15
C ALA A 130 -3.62 21.53 2.61
N ASP A 131 -4.50 22.51 2.39
CA ASP A 131 -5.79 22.30 1.78
C ASP A 131 -5.64 22.20 0.26
N ILE A 132 -6.12 21.10 -0.32
CA ILE A 132 -6.29 20.93 -1.77
C ILE A 132 -7.80 20.90 -1.99
N PRO A 133 -8.44 22.05 -2.26
CA PRO A 133 -9.90 22.17 -2.26
C PRO A 133 -10.57 21.33 -3.36
N ALA A 134 -9.83 21.04 -4.43
CA ALA A 134 -10.29 20.20 -5.53
C ALA A 134 -10.57 18.73 -5.11
N LEU A 135 -9.99 18.28 -4.00
CA LEU A 135 -10.23 16.95 -3.47
C LEU A 135 -11.38 16.93 -2.49
N ALA A 136 -12.33 16.03 -2.75
CA ALA A 136 -13.41 15.75 -1.82
C ALA A 136 -12.85 15.26 -0.48
N LYS A 137 -13.40 15.78 0.62
CA LYS A 137 -13.04 15.32 1.96
C LYS A 137 -13.65 13.94 2.20
N CYS A 138 -12.81 12.96 2.49
CA CYS A 138 -13.23 11.64 2.94
C CYS A 138 -13.69 11.74 4.41
N LEU A 139 -14.98 11.48 4.65
CA LEU A 139 -15.66 11.60 5.96
C LEU A 139 -16.56 10.38 6.20
N PRO A 140 -16.57 9.72 7.38
CA PRO A 140 -15.87 10.08 8.61
C PRO A 140 -14.40 9.65 8.61
N TYR A 141 -13.65 10.17 9.58
CA TYR A 141 -12.25 9.80 9.87
C TYR A 141 -12.09 8.34 10.34
N SER A 142 -13.18 7.57 10.47
CA SER A 142 -13.15 6.24 11.07
C SER A 142 -12.95 5.13 10.04
N TYR A 143 -12.19 4.13 10.49
CA TYR A 143 -11.98 2.76 10.03
C TYR A 143 -12.97 2.08 9.06
N GLN A 144 -14.23 2.53 9.03
CA GLN A 144 -15.34 1.85 8.36
C GLN A 144 -15.98 2.73 7.26
N GLY A 145 -15.34 3.84 6.88
CA GLY A 145 -15.96 4.90 6.07
C GLY A 145 -15.56 5.01 4.59
N GLY A 146 -14.91 4.00 3.99
CA GLY A 146 -14.39 4.06 2.61
C GLY A 146 -15.42 4.49 1.54
N ASP A 147 -16.68 4.11 1.73
CA ASP A 147 -17.80 4.44 0.82
C ASP A 147 -18.09 5.95 0.69
N LYS A 148 -17.50 6.78 1.55
CA LYS A 148 -17.69 8.24 1.56
C LYS A 148 -16.45 9.01 1.08
N CYS A 149 -15.51 8.30 0.48
CA CYS A 149 -14.26 8.83 -0.03
C CYS A 149 -14.28 8.76 -1.55
N ASP A 150 -13.67 9.75 -2.22
CA ASP A 150 -13.55 9.71 -3.67
C ASP A 150 -12.81 8.42 -4.08
N PRO A 151 -13.46 7.51 -4.84
CA PRO A 151 -12.91 6.19 -5.11
C PRO A 151 -11.79 6.22 -6.15
N ASP A 152 -11.62 7.32 -6.90
CA ASP A 152 -10.77 7.33 -8.09
C ASP A 152 -9.40 7.95 -7.79
N GLY A 153 -8.41 7.09 -7.52
CA GLY A 153 -7.04 7.54 -7.28
C GLY A 153 -6.39 8.25 -8.47
N TYR A 154 -6.82 7.93 -9.69
CA TYR A 154 -6.31 8.56 -10.91
C TYR A 154 -6.76 10.01 -10.99
N GLU A 155 -8.06 10.26 -10.88
CA GLU A 155 -8.62 11.62 -10.91
C GLU A 155 -8.14 12.45 -9.70
N ASN A 156 -8.03 11.83 -8.52
CA ASN A 156 -7.48 12.49 -7.35
C ASN A 156 -6.01 12.88 -7.55
N THR A 157 -5.17 11.98 -8.09
CA THR A 157 -3.76 12.29 -8.35
C THR A 157 -3.59 13.38 -9.40
N LYS A 158 -4.46 13.43 -10.43
CA LYS A 158 -4.45 14.51 -11.42
C LYS A 158 -4.70 15.87 -10.76
N LYS A 159 -5.71 15.97 -9.89
CA LYS A 159 -6.00 17.18 -9.10
C LYS A 159 -4.83 17.56 -8.19
N LEU A 160 -4.15 16.59 -7.58
CA LEU A 160 -2.94 16.82 -6.78
C LEU A 160 -1.80 17.43 -7.62
N ILE A 161 -1.54 16.88 -8.81
CA ILE A 161 -0.51 17.38 -9.73
C ILE A 161 -0.84 18.82 -10.15
N GLU A 162 -2.04 19.07 -10.63
CA GLU A 162 -2.48 20.40 -11.07
C GLU A 162 -2.37 21.44 -9.95
N PHE A 163 -2.76 21.06 -8.73
CA PHE A 163 -2.65 21.93 -7.56
C PHE A 163 -1.19 22.23 -7.20
N ALA A 164 -0.33 21.20 -7.16
CA ALA A 164 1.08 21.34 -6.84
C ALA A 164 1.79 22.29 -7.83
N GLU A 165 1.56 22.09 -9.14
CA GLU A 165 2.13 22.90 -10.20
C GLU A 165 1.63 24.35 -10.16
N SER A 166 0.32 24.55 -9.97
CA SER A 166 -0.29 25.88 -9.97
C SER A 166 0.12 26.74 -8.77
N ASN A 167 0.49 26.10 -7.65
CA ASN A 167 0.83 26.79 -6.40
C ASN A 167 2.33 26.73 -6.06
N GLY A 168 3.15 26.07 -6.89
CA GLY A 168 4.58 25.89 -6.63
C GLY A 168 4.85 25.13 -5.33
N ILE A 169 4.06 24.09 -5.06
CA ILE A 169 4.16 23.21 -3.88
C ILE A 169 4.83 21.91 -4.30
N GLU A 170 5.78 21.44 -3.51
CA GLU A 170 6.43 20.15 -3.71
C GLU A 170 5.65 19.03 -2.99
N LEU A 171 5.21 18.03 -3.74
CA LEU A 171 4.52 16.85 -3.23
C LEU A 171 5.30 15.59 -3.62
N PRO A 172 6.37 15.21 -2.88
CA PRO A 172 7.30 14.15 -3.32
C PRO A 172 6.63 12.80 -3.62
N ALA A 173 5.59 12.43 -2.89
CA ALA A 173 4.80 11.22 -3.17
C ALA A 173 4.09 11.28 -4.54
N VAL A 174 3.51 12.45 -4.87
CA VAL A 174 2.82 12.72 -6.14
C VAL A 174 3.83 12.82 -7.28
N ASP A 175 4.95 13.52 -7.05
CA ASP A 175 6.03 13.65 -8.01
C ASP A 175 6.65 12.29 -8.35
N TYR A 176 6.79 11.41 -7.35
CA TYR A 176 7.27 10.06 -7.57
C TYR A 176 6.36 9.26 -8.50
N VAL A 177 5.04 9.21 -8.24
CA VAL A 177 4.12 8.46 -9.11
C VAL A 177 4.00 9.09 -10.50
N LYS A 178 3.96 10.42 -10.60
CA LYS A 178 3.93 11.15 -11.87
C LYS A 178 5.14 10.80 -12.74
N ASN A 179 6.32 10.72 -12.14
CA ASN A 179 7.56 10.43 -12.86
C ASN A 179 7.92 8.94 -12.94
N TYR A 180 7.10 8.07 -12.34
CA TYR A 180 7.35 6.64 -12.32
C TYR A 180 7.36 6.06 -13.74
N SER A 181 8.31 5.15 -13.97
CA SER A 181 8.41 4.34 -15.17
C SER A 181 9.03 2.99 -14.77
N PRO A 182 8.57 1.85 -15.30
CA PRO A 182 9.18 0.56 -15.02
C PRO A 182 10.63 0.49 -15.53
N ASP A 183 11.59 0.31 -14.62
CA ASP A 183 13.02 0.33 -14.95
C ASP A 183 13.48 -0.80 -15.89
N ASN A 184 12.71 -1.89 -15.96
CA ASN A 184 13.00 -3.02 -16.86
C ASN A 184 12.57 -2.76 -18.31
N VAL A 185 11.90 -1.63 -18.59
CA VAL A 185 11.47 -1.23 -19.94
C VAL A 185 12.21 0.03 -20.39
N SER A 186 13.10 -0.11 -21.37
CA SER A 186 13.92 1.01 -21.89
C SER A 186 13.12 2.06 -22.67
N VAL A 187 12.04 1.65 -23.34
CA VAL A 187 11.15 2.54 -24.11
C VAL A 187 9.71 2.24 -23.69
N PRO A 188 9.16 2.99 -22.71
CA PRO A 188 7.78 2.79 -22.27
C PRO A 188 6.77 3.09 -23.37
N ALA A 189 5.74 2.26 -23.51
CA ALA A 189 4.63 2.57 -24.40
C ALA A 189 3.75 3.68 -23.81
N ALA A 190 3.02 4.39 -24.66
CA ALA A 190 2.23 5.55 -24.26
C ALA A 190 1.22 5.27 -23.13
N TRP A 191 0.73 4.04 -23.00
CA TRP A 191 -0.27 3.66 -22.01
C TRP A 191 0.29 3.47 -20.59
N PHE A 192 1.60 3.21 -20.43
CA PHE A 192 2.27 3.08 -19.12
C PHE A 192 3.48 4.00 -18.94
N ALA A 193 3.63 5.00 -19.82
CA ALA A 193 4.66 6.01 -19.71
C ALA A 193 4.48 6.88 -18.44
N LYS A 194 5.46 7.76 -18.17
CA LYS A 194 5.35 8.78 -17.12
C LYS A 194 4.05 9.57 -17.27
N GLY A 195 3.42 9.90 -16.14
CA GLY A 195 2.11 10.56 -16.08
C GLY A 195 0.91 9.62 -16.24
N LYS A 196 1.12 8.30 -16.42
CA LYS A 196 0.04 7.30 -16.44
C LYS A 196 -0.17 6.58 -15.11
N TRP A 197 0.79 6.70 -14.21
CA TRP A 197 0.74 6.11 -12.88
C TRP A 197 0.23 7.11 -11.85
N PHE A 198 -0.49 6.62 -10.86
CA PHE A 198 -1.17 7.45 -9.87
C PHE A 198 -1.01 6.92 -8.44
N LEU A 199 -1.26 7.79 -7.45
CA LEU A 199 -1.43 7.38 -6.06
C LEU A 199 -2.82 6.75 -5.92
N PRO A 200 -2.91 5.53 -5.40
CA PRO A 200 -4.20 4.89 -5.20
C PRO A 200 -5.11 5.64 -4.24
N SER A 201 -6.43 5.53 -4.44
CA SER A 201 -7.41 5.93 -3.42
C SER A 201 -7.45 4.94 -2.25
N LEU A 202 -8.13 5.33 -1.17
CA LEU A 202 -8.45 4.48 -0.03
C LEU A 202 -9.27 3.26 -0.48
N ASN A 203 -10.23 3.45 -1.38
CA ASN A 203 -11.03 2.37 -1.95
C ASN A 203 -10.17 1.38 -2.74
N GLN A 204 -9.21 1.90 -3.52
CA GLN A 204 -8.23 1.07 -4.22
C GLN A 204 -7.21 0.42 -3.25
N MET A 205 -6.99 0.98 -2.06
CA MET A 205 -6.18 0.34 -1.00
C MET A 205 -6.87 -0.85 -0.35
N TYR A 206 -8.19 -0.85 -0.22
CA TYR A 206 -8.90 -2.06 0.20
C TYR A 206 -8.67 -3.21 -0.78
N LEU A 207 -8.50 -2.95 -2.08
CA LEU A 207 -8.16 -4.00 -3.05
C LEU A 207 -6.75 -4.56 -2.82
N ILE A 208 -5.76 -3.70 -2.58
CA ILE A 208 -4.39 -4.16 -2.29
C ILE A 208 -4.34 -4.96 -0.98
N PHE A 209 -5.05 -4.49 0.04
CA PHE A 209 -5.02 -5.07 1.38
C PHE A 209 -6.08 -6.13 1.62
N ASP A 210 -6.84 -6.52 0.59
CA ASP A 210 -7.66 -7.72 0.66
C ASP A 210 -6.75 -8.91 0.98
N PRO A 211 -7.06 -9.74 2.00
CA PRO A 211 -6.20 -10.84 2.41
C PRO A 211 -5.77 -11.77 1.27
N LYS A 212 -6.66 -12.01 0.29
CA LYS A 212 -6.35 -12.85 -0.87
C LYS A 212 -5.33 -12.18 -1.79
N ASN A 213 -5.49 -10.87 -2.00
CA ASN A 213 -4.58 -10.09 -2.84
C ASN A 213 -3.22 -9.88 -2.19
N ILE A 214 -3.15 -9.70 -0.86
CA ILE A 214 -1.88 -9.58 -0.12
C ILE A 214 -1.00 -10.82 -0.34
N LEU A 215 -1.54 -12.02 -0.09
CA LEU A 215 -0.79 -13.26 -0.25
C LEU A 215 -0.38 -13.48 -1.71
N ALA A 216 -1.33 -13.27 -2.64
CA ALA A 216 -1.11 -13.47 -4.06
C ALA A 216 -0.06 -12.50 -4.63
N ASP A 217 -0.07 -11.22 -4.22
CA ASP A 217 0.95 -10.21 -4.58
C ASP A 217 2.32 -10.56 -3.98
N TYR A 218 2.35 -10.98 -2.70
CA TYR A 218 3.59 -11.43 -2.05
C TYR A 218 4.25 -12.57 -2.84
N VAL A 219 3.48 -13.62 -3.17
CA VAL A 219 3.95 -14.75 -3.96
C VAL A 219 4.41 -14.31 -5.34
N ALA A 220 3.66 -13.43 -6.00
CA ALA A 220 4.00 -12.91 -7.32
C ALA A 220 5.36 -12.20 -7.33
N ARG A 221 5.60 -11.31 -6.35
CA ARG A 221 6.86 -10.57 -6.20
C ARG A 221 8.04 -11.51 -5.89
N ARG A 222 7.83 -12.49 -5.02
CA ARG A 222 8.87 -13.47 -4.64
C ARG A 222 9.32 -14.33 -5.82
N ARG A 223 8.41 -14.65 -6.75
CA ARG A 223 8.77 -15.40 -7.97
C ARG A 223 9.57 -14.58 -8.99
N ILE A 224 9.42 -13.25 -9.04
CA ILE A 224 10.17 -12.38 -9.99
C ILE A 224 11.59 -12.06 -9.51
N GLY A 225 11.88 -12.06 -8.20
CA GLY A 225 13.15 -11.56 -7.67
C GLY A 225 13.78 -12.41 -6.56
N ASN A 226 14.96 -12.97 -6.85
CA ASN A 226 15.83 -13.70 -5.92
C ASN A 226 16.47 -12.73 -4.87
N THR A 227 16.24 -13.03 -3.59
CA THR A 227 16.97 -12.68 -2.34
C THR A 227 17.31 -11.23 -1.93
N LYS A 228 17.27 -10.20 -2.78
CA LYS A 228 17.45 -8.78 -2.32
C LYS A 228 16.17 -7.94 -2.24
N VAL A 229 15.08 -8.40 -2.84
CA VAL A 229 13.75 -7.73 -2.78
C VAL A 229 13.06 -7.99 -1.44
N ALA A 230 13.46 -9.04 -0.72
CA ALA A 230 12.90 -9.46 0.57
C ALA A 230 12.98 -8.41 1.68
N TYR A 231 13.93 -7.48 1.65
CA TYR A 231 14.06 -6.44 2.69
C TYR A 231 13.16 -5.20 2.47
N TYR A 232 12.53 -5.07 1.30
CA TYR A 232 11.74 -3.88 0.94
C TYR A 232 10.29 -4.17 0.55
N THR A 233 9.84 -5.42 0.64
CA THR A 233 8.43 -5.82 0.42
C THR A 233 7.96 -6.80 1.49
N SER A 234 8.31 -6.57 2.76
CA SER A 234 7.44 -7.06 3.83
C SER A 234 6.19 -6.19 3.75
N LEU A 235 5.11 -6.63 3.08
CA LEU A 235 3.81 -5.94 3.13
C LEU A 235 3.40 -5.72 4.59
N CYS A 236 3.88 -6.63 5.43
CA CYS A 236 3.68 -6.83 6.84
C CYS A 236 3.86 -5.66 7.83
N SER A 237 4.45 -4.53 7.43
CA SER A 237 4.59 -3.35 8.29
C SER A 237 4.62 -2.05 7.49
N GLN A 238 3.91 -2.01 6.36
CA GLN A 238 4.01 -0.89 5.45
C GLN A 238 2.79 -0.01 5.50
N THR A 239 3.09 1.28 5.51
CA THR A 239 2.13 2.36 5.42
C THR A 239 2.28 2.97 4.05
N TYR A 240 1.16 3.19 3.36
CA TYR A 240 1.16 3.71 1.99
C TYR A 240 0.40 5.01 1.89
N TRP A 241 0.94 5.96 1.15
CA TRP A 241 0.21 7.17 0.79
C TRP A 241 -0.99 6.82 -0.08
N THR A 242 -2.13 7.43 0.24
CA THR A 242 -3.31 7.43 -0.64
C THR A 242 -3.53 8.81 -1.23
N SER A 243 -4.27 8.88 -2.34
CA SER A 243 -4.68 10.14 -2.96
C SER A 243 -5.82 10.84 -2.21
N ASN A 244 -6.38 10.23 -1.16
CA ASN A 244 -7.53 10.75 -0.45
C ASN A 244 -7.15 11.66 0.69
N ARG A 245 -7.82 12.82 0.71
CA ARG A 245 -7.71 13.79 1.77
C ARG A 245 -8.63 13.41 2.92
N THR A 246 -8.12 13.47 4.16
CA THR A 246 -8.99 13.31 5.34
C THR A 246 -9.89 14.54 5.53
N GLY A 247 -10.93 14.40 6.35
CA GLY A 247 -11.70 15.54 6.85
C GLY A 247 -10.85 16.60 7.58
N SER A 248 -9.68 16.21 8.09
CA SER A 248 -8.69 17.10 8.67
C SER A 248 -7.78 17.69 7.58
N THR A 249 -7.62 19.00 7.64
CA THR A 249 -6.70 19.80 6.83
C THR A 249 -5.22 19.53 7.10
N ILE A 250 -4.86 18.67 8.07
CA ILE A 250 -3.46 18.31 8.40
C ILE A 250 -3.15 16.81 8.27
N SER A 251 -4.08 16.00 7.75
CA SER A 251 -3.88 14.56 7.62
C SER A 251 -4.25 14.02 6.24
N TRP A 252 -3.48 13.03 5.76
CA TRP A 252 -3.78 12.20 4.59
C TRP A 252 -4.03 10.79 5.03
N PHE A 253 -4.90 10.08 4.32
CA PHE A 253 -5.09 8.67 4.62
C PHE A 253 -3.86 7.88 4.23
N VAL A 254 -3.46 7.02 5.15
CA VAL A 254 -2.53 5.95 4.85
C VAL A 254 -3.21 4.62 5.08
N GLY A 255 -2.95 3.67 4.19
CA GLY A 255 -3.38 2.29 4.36
C GLY A 255 -2.23 1.43 4.88
N SER A 256 -2.53 0.52 5.80
CA SER A 256 -1.62 -0.53 6.22
C SER A 256 -2.13 -1.92 5.83
N ASN A 257 -1.19 -2.85 5.74
CA ASN A 257 -1.43 -4.27 5.50
C ASN A 257 -2.24 -4.98 6.59
N THR A 258 -2.44 -4.35 7.74
CA THR A 258 -3.33 -4.86 8.78
C THR A 258 -4.79 -4.50 8.50
N GLY A 259 -5.10 -3.96 7.31
CA GLY A 259 -6.41 -3.45 6.94
C GLY A 259 -6.80 -2.18 7.72
N ASN A 260 -5.82 -1.56 8.40
CA ASN A 260 -6.06 -0.38 9.23
C ASN A 260 -5.76 0.89 8.44
N TYR A 261 -6.63 1.89 8.61
CA TYR A 261 -6.54 3.15 7.90
C TYR A 261 -6.55 4.31 8.89
N TRP A 262 -5.56 5.17 8.77
CA TRP A 262 -5.35 6.27 9.71
C TRP A 262 -5.17 7.56 8.93
N GLY A 263 -5.63 8.67 9.50
CA GLY A 263 -5.09 9.96 9.12
C GLY A 263 -3.68 10.08 9.65
N TYR A 264 -2.73 10.28 8.76
CA TYR A 264 -1.33 10.47 9.10
C TYR A 264 -0.98 11.96 9.09
N TYR A 265 -0.32 12.45 10.15
CA TYR A 265 0.10 13.85 10.24
C TYR A 265 1.07 14.21 9.10
N LYS A 266 0.79 15.33 8.43
CA LYS A 266 1.39 15.72 7.15
C LYS A 266 2.92 15.85 7.07
N SER A 267 3.63 16.05 8.18
CA SER A 267 5.02 16.55 8.14
C SER A 267 6.11 15.54 8.49
N ILE A 268 5.85 14.53 9.32
CA ILE A 268 6.94 13.88 10.09
C ILE A 268 7.42 12.53 9.57
N SER A 269 6.69 11.87 8.66
CA SER A 269 7.07 10.51 8.25
C SER A 269 7.18 10.36 6.76
N THR A 270 8.20 9.61 6.36
CA THR A 270 8.27 9.00 5.04
C THR A 270 7.48 7.71 5.09
N VAL A 271 6.47 7.63 4.22
CA VAL A 271 5.75 6.37 3.97
C VAL A 271 5.77 6.07 2.48
N ALA A 272 5.28 4.88 2.11
CA ALA A 272 5.49 4.38 0.77
C ALA A 272 4.52 5.00 -0.23
N ALA A 273 5.04 5.59 -1.30
CA ALA A 273 4.28 5.83 -2.51
C ALA A 273 4.35 4.57 -3.37
N LEU A 274 3.20 3.91 -3.58
CA LEU A 274 3.06 2.75 -4.45
C LEU A 274 2.27 3.18 -5.71
N PRO A 275 2.93 3.29 -6.86
CA PRO A 275 2.26 3.66 -8.10
C PRO A 275 1.23 2.60 -8.50
N MET A 276 0.04 3.02 -8.88
CA MET A 276 -0.99 2.20 -9.52
C MET A 276 -1.24 2.68 -10.94
N ILE A 277 -1.69 1.77 -11.79
CA ILE A 277 -2.05 2.03 -13.18
C ILE A 277 -3.40 1.41 -13.51
N LYS A 278 -4.13 2.09 -14.39
CA LYS A 278 -5.27 1.54 -15.11
C LYS A 278 -4.79 1.10 -16.49
N TYR A 279 -4.78 -0.20 -16.75
CA TYR A 279 -4.15 -0.79 -17.93
C TYR A 279 -5.15 -1.25 -18.97
#